data_AF-A0A496UES6-F1
#
_entry.id   AF-A0A496UES6-F1
#
_cell.length_a   1.000
_cell.length_b   1.000
_cell.length_c   1.000
_cell.angle_alpha   90.00
_cell.angle_beta   90.00
_cell.angle_gamma   90.00
#
_symmetry.space_group_name_H-M   'P 1'
#
loop_
_entity.id
_entity.type
_entity.pdbx_description
1 polymer ?
#
loop_
_entity_poly.entity_id
_entity_poly.type
_entity_poly.pdbx_seq_one_letter_code
_entity_poly.pdbx_strand_id
1 'polypeptide(L)'
;EKFGITKKQVIMCSAKENIYADVIIDDKPSTARTYRDTWPRAKVISIKYPYNSDEKAYHLLANDHNNTKQAWSMILEYIKDLGDPRY
;
A
#
# COMPACT_ATOMS: atom_id res chain seq x y z
N GLU A 1 15.58 2.62 18.66
CA GLU A 1 14.20 2.26 19.07
C GLU A 1 13.85 0.87 18.53
N LYS A 2 13.15 0.04 19.31
CA LYS A 2 12.45 -1.13 18.74
C LYS A 2 11.16 -0.59 18.15
N PHE A 3 10.89 -0.83 16.86
CA PHE A 3 9.76 -0.30 16.09
C PHE A 3 8.34 -0.67 16.62
N GLY A 4 8.20 -1.17 17.86
CA GLY A 4 6.91 -1.60 18.42
C GLY A 4 6.28 -2.81 17.74
N ILE A 5 6.95 -3.41 16.75
CA ILE A 5 6.45 -4.56 16.00
C ILE A 5 6.56 -5.83 16.84
N THR A 6 5.41 -6.40 17.20
CA THR A 6 5.31 -7.73 17.82
C THR A 6 5.41 -8.82 16.76
N LYS A 7 5.81 -10.05 17.15
CA LYS A 7 5.87 -11.19 16.22
C LYS A 7 4.54 -11.46 15.50
N LYS A 8 3.40 -11.12 16.12
CA LYS A 8 2.06 -11.29 15.53
C LYS A 8 1.78 -10.31 14.37
N GLN A 9 2.59 -9.27 14.21
CA GLN A 9 2.48 -8.27 13.14
C GLN A 9 3.39 -8.58 11.94
N VAL A 10 4.08 -9.73 11.95
CA VAL A 10 4.94 -10.17 10.84
C VAL A 10 4.34 -11.43 10.25
N ILE A 11 3.94 -11.36 8.98
CA ILE A 11 3.47 -12.51 8.21
C ILE A 11 4.46 -12.75 7.07
N MET A 12 5.09 -13.93 7.05
CA MET A 12 5.94 -14.35 5.94
C MET A 12 5.08 -15.12 4.93
N CYS A 13 4.98 -14.62 3.70
CA CYS A 13 4.21 -15.23 2.63
C CYS A 13 4.84 -14.94 1.27
N SER A 14 4.58 -15.81 0.29
CA SER A 14 4.94 -15.59 -1.12
C SER A 14 3.80 -14.95 -1.91
N ALA A 15 2.54 -15.23 -1.53
CA ALA A 15 1.32 -14.75 -2.15
C ALA A 15 0.56 -13.82 -1.19
N LYS A 16 0.65 -12.50 -1.40
CA LYS A 16 0.08 -11.48 -0.50
C LYS A 16 -1.43 -11.39 -0.61
N GLU A 17 -1.99 -11.76 -1.76
CA GLU A 17 -3.43 -11.86 -2.01
C GLU A 17 -4.16 -12.84 -1.09
N ASN A 18 -3.45 -13.75 -0.41
CA ASN A 18 -4.04 -14.62 0.61
C ASN A 18 -4.27 -13.91 1.96
N ILE A 19 -3.83 -12.67 2.12
CA ILE A 19 -3.96 -11.87 3.33
C ILE A 19 -4.91 -10.72 3.05
N TYR A 20 -6.08 -10.73 3.69
CA TYR A 20 -7.00 -9.60 3.63
C TYR A 20 -6.49 -8.44 4.50
N ALA A 21 -6.52 -7.23 3.93
CA ALA A 21 -6.36 -5.96 4.61
C ALA A 21 -7.19 -4.91 3.89
N ASP A 22 -7.68 -3.90 4.60
CA ASP A 22 -8.39 -2.77 3.99
C ASP A 22 -7.45 -1.92 3.12
N VAL A 23 -6.15 -1.92 3.46
CA VAL A 23 -5.09 -1.22 2.74
C VAL A 23 -3.86 -2.12 2.61
N ILE A 24 -3.30 -2.20 1.40
CA ILE A 24 -1.98 -2.77 1.13
C ILE A 24 -1.07 -1.69 0.53
N ILE A 25 0.18 -1.63 1.03
CA ILE A 25 1.23 -0.78 0.47
C ILE A 25 2.27 -1.71 -0.15
N ASP A 26 2.39 -1.71 -1.48
CA ASP A 26 3.31 -2.59 -2.21
C ASP A 26 3.81 -1.90 -3.49
N ASP A 27 5.08 -2.05 -3.79
CA ASP A 27 5.74 -1.42 -4.94
C ASP A 27 5.64 -2.25 -6.22
N LYS A 28 5.31 -3.55 -6.12
CA LYS A 28 5.35 -4.48 -7.25
C LYS A 28 4.03 -4.46 -8.05
N PRO A 29 4.07 -4.07 -9.34
CA PRO A 29 2.85 -3.98 -10.17
C PRO A 29 2.05 -5.28 -10.27
N SER A 30 2.72 -6.44 -10.34
CA SER A 30 2.02 -7.72 -10.41
C SER A 30 1.24 -8.02 -9.13
N THR A 31 1.80 -7.70 -7.96
CA THR A 31 1.09 -7.85 -6.68
C THR A 31 -0.14 -6.94 -6.66
N ALA A 32 0.02 -5.69 -7.12
CA ALA A 32 -1.05 -4.71 -7.13
C ALA A 32 -2.27 -5.17 -7.95
N ARG A 33 -2.03 -5.71 -9.15
CA ARG A 33 -3.08 -6.25 -10.03
C ARG A 33 -3.77 -7.43 -9.36
N THR A 34 -3.02 -8.47 -8.96
CA THR A 34 -3.58 -9.65 -8.32
C THR A 34 -4.36 -9.31 -7.04
N TYR A 35 -3.83 -8.40 -6.21
CA TYR A 35 -4.49 -8.02 -4.96
C TYR A 35 -5.81 -7.29 -5.21
N ARG A 36 -5.87 -6.41 -6.21
CA ARG A 36 -7.10 -5.70 -6.61
C ARG A 36 -8.16 -6.65 -7.15
N ASP A 37 -7.76 -7.66 -7.91
CA ASP A 37 -8.68 -8.67 -8.45
C ASP A 37 -9.25 -9.55 -7.33
N THR A 38 -8.41 -9.95 -6.36
CA THR A 38 -8.83 -10.79 -5.22
C THR A 38 -9.64 -10.01 -4.18
N TRP A 39 -9.26 -8.77 -3.88
CA TRP A 39 -9.88 -7.92 -2.85
C TRP A 39 -10.32 -6.57 -3.43
N PRO A 40 -11.41 -6.54 -4.22
CA PRO A 40 -11.82 -5.34 -4.98
C PRO A 40 -12.22 -4.14 -4.11
N ARG A 41 -12.46 -4.36 -2.81
CA ARG A 41 -12.76 -3.30 -1.84
C ARG A 41 -11.51 -2.71 -1.17
N ALA A 42 -10.39 -3.43 -1.18
CA ALA A 42 -9.16 -3.00 -0.54
C ALA A 42 -8.48 -1.88 -1.35
N LYS A 43 -7.78 -0.99 -0.66
CA LYS A 43 -6.97 0.06 -1.29
C LYS A 43 -5.55 -0.42 -1.51
N VAL A 44 -5.15 -0.43 -2.76
CA VAL A 44 -3.77 -0.74 -3.17
C VAL A 44 -3.03 0.57 -3.36
N ILE A 45 -2.01 0.81 -2.54
CA ILE A 45 -1.23 2.05 -2.50
C ILE A 45 0.22 1.72 -2.80
N SER A 46 0.94 2.67 -3.41
CA SER A 46 2.37 2.52 -3.67
C SER A 46 3.12 3.83 -3.60
N ILE A 47 4.45 3.74 -3.55
CA ILE A 47 5.39 4.84 -3.77
C ILE A 47 5.86 4.76 -5.22
N LYS A 48 5.99 5.89 -5.91
CA LYS A 48 6.43 5.90 -7.30
C LYS A 48 7.90 5.52 -7.43
N TYR A 49 8.15 4.46 -8.18
CA TYR A 49 9.44 4.03 -8.69
C TYR A 49 9.43 4.03 -10.23
N PRO A 50 10.60 4.04 -10.90
CA PRO A 50 10.65 4.01 -12.37
C PRO A 50 9.91 2.84 -13.01
N TYR A 51 9.87 1.68 -12.35
CA TYR A 51 9.27 0.46 -12.90
C TYR A 51 7.76 0.32 -12.65
N ASN A 52 7.16 1.20 -11.84
CA ASN A 52 5.73 1.12 -11.47
C ASN A 52 4.95 2.41 -11.78
N SER A 53 5.57 3.37 -12.48
CA SER A 53 5.04 4.73 -12.68
C SER A 53 3.70 4.82 -13.41
N ASP A 54 3.39 3.83 -14.25
CA ASP A 54 2.20 3.83 -15.11
C ASP A 54 1.18 2.75 -14.72
N GLU A 55 1.35 2.11 -13.56
CA GLU A 55 0.46 1.06 -13.10
C GLU A 55 -0.88 1.62 -12.61
N LYS A 56 -1.97 1.15 -13.23
CA LYS A 56 -3.35 1.60 -12.98
C LYS A 56 -4.06 0.83 -11.86
N ALA A 57 -3.45 -0.25 -11.37
CA ALA A 57 -3.96 -1.02 -10.25
C ALA A 57 -3.91 -0.24 -8.93
N TYR A 58 -3.02 0.75 -8.82
CA TYR A 58 -2.89 1.59 -7.63
C TYR A 58 -4.03 2.61 -7.52
N HIS A 59 -4.62 2.69 -6.34
CA HIS A 59 -5.57 3.73 -5.96
C HIS A 59 -4.86 5.03 -5.60
N LEU A 60 -3.63 4.92 -5.07
CA LEU A 60 -2.72 6.01 -4.83
C LEU A 60 -1.32 5.58 -5.24
N LEU A 61 -0.69 6.39 -6.09
CA LEU A 61 0.74 6.33 -6.36
C LEU A 61 1.37 7.59 -5.77
N ALA A 62 1.92 7.46 -4.57
CA ALA A 62 2.57 8.56 -3.86
C ALA A 62 3.82 9.04 -4.61
N ASN A 63 4.33 10.21 -4.22
CA ASN A 63 5.46 10.85 -4.87
C ASN A 63 6.70 9.94 -4.99
N ASP A 64 7.64 10.39 -5.82
CA ASP A 64 8.86 9.67 -6.16
C ASP A 64 9.63 9.17 -4.91
N HIS A 65 10.11 7.93 -4.98
CA HIS A 65 10.94 7.28 -3.98
C HIS A 65 12.19 8.08 -3.55
N ASN A 66 12.66 9.02 -4.38
CA ASN A 66 13.73 9.94 -4.02
C ASN A 66 13.32 10.97 -2.95
N ASN A 67 12.02 11.20 -2.75
CA ASN A 67 11.48 12.05 -1.68
C ASN A 67 10.65 11.22 -0.68
N THR A 68 11.31 10.25 -0.04
CA THR A 68 10.72 9.29 0.91
C THR A 68 9.81 9.94 1.96
N LYS A 69 10.24 11.06 2.57
CA LYS A 69 9.45 11.74 3.60
C LYS A 69 8.12 12.25 3.06
N GLN A 70 8.13 12.87 1.88
CA GLN A 70 6.91 13.38 1.26
C GLN A 70 6.01 12.23 0.80
N ALA A 71 6.59 11.18 0.20
CA ALA A 71 5.83 10.00 -0.23
C ALA A 71 5.08 9.34 0.92
N TRP A 72 5.74 9.11 2.05
CA TRP A 72 5.09 8.55 3.24
C TRP A 72 4.06 9.50 3.86
N SER A 73 4.30 10.82 3.82
CA SER A 73 3.32 11.79 4.33
C SER A 73 2.00 11.72 3.54
N MET A 74 2.07 11.62 2.21
CA MET A 74 0.89 11.44 1.35
C MET A 74 0.13 10.15 1.64
N ILE A 75 0.86 9.04 1.85
CA ILE A 75 0.24 7.75 2.22
C ILE A 75 -0.50 7.87 3.55
N LEU A 76 0.10 8.52 4.55
CA LEU A 76 -0.50 8.69 5.86
C LEU A 76 -1.75 9.59 5.80
N GLU A 77 -1.72 10.66 5.01
CA GLU A 77 -2.89 11.52 4.78
C GLU A 77 -4.03 10.73 4.12
N TYR A 78 -3.74 10.00 3.05
CA TYR A 78 -4.73 9.16 2.38
C TYR A 78 -5.36 8.11 3.30
N ILE A 79 -4.56 7.42 4.12
CA ILE A 79 -5.08 6.42 5.06
C ILE A 79 -5.95 7.06 6.15
N LYS A 80 -5.60 8.26 6.62
CA LYS A 80 -6.42 9.00 7.59
C LYS A 80 -7.78 9.36 7.00
N ASP A 81 -7.82 9.78 5.73
CA ASP A 81 -9.06 10.14 5.04
C ASP A 81 -10.00 8.93 4.85
N LEU A 82 -9.45 7.71 4.69
CA LEU A 82 -10.25 6.47 4.65
C LEU A 82 -10.90 6.11 5.99
N GLY A 83 -10.31 6.54 7.10
CA GLY A 83 -10.79 6.25 8.45
C GLY A 83 -11.75 7.29 9.00
N ASP A 84 -11.99 8.40 8.29
CA ASP A 84 -12.92 9.45 8.70
C ASP A 84 -14.36 9.00 8.39
N PRO A 85 -15.22 8.78 9.41
CA PRO A 85 -16.59 8.30 9.23
C PRO A 85 -17.53 9.30 8.53
N ARG A 86 -17.03 10.48 8.13
CA ARG A 86 -17.76 11.45 7.31
C ARG A 86 -17.75 11.09 5.82
N TYR A 87 -17.05 10.02 5.41
CA TYR A 87 -17.04 9.48 4.05
C TYR A 87 -17.38 7.99 4.02
#